data_AF-A0A0L0LN53-F1
#
_entry.id   AF-A0A0L0LN53-F1
#
_cell.length_a   1.000
_cell.length_b   1.000
_cell.length_c   1.000
_cell.angle_alpha   90.00
_cell.angle_beta   90.00
_cell.angle_gamma   90.00
#
_symmetry.space_group_name_H-M   'P 1'
#
loop_
_entity.id
_entity.type
_entity.pdbx_description
1 polymer ?
#
loop_
_entity_poly.entity_id
_entity_poly.type
_entity_poly.pdbx_seq_one_letter_code
_entity_poly.pdbx_strand_id
1 'polypeptide(L)'
;MQDDPFLGTKDGLSVLGGEVSNFYQLGFGQLDISEEEISKAGRLIHVLSIIKLEGLRPEKYPAKGVTNDHHRHLQGALFAFGTEGVNHEWREHSASSIREMISGFASSELEFNENVSKYGTNQNTNSDELKKIESACKKIKKYYQFFTGVTHHQQAAITNGFRQLEDLSAENERCLSVDSFKLVFKHFFIDLKKIITVFPDL
;
A
#
# COMPACT_ATOMS: atom_id res chain seq x y z
N MET A 1 -0.91 20.98 -36.35
CA MET A 1 -1.23 20.53 -34.99
C MET A 1 -1.96 19.22 -35.17
N GLN A 2 -1.43 18.14 -34.62
CA GLN A 2 -2.15 16.87 -34.55
C GLN A 2 -3.11 16.97 -33.35
N ASP A 3 -4.39 16.75 -33.62
CA ASP A 3 -5.42 16.76 -32.60
C ASP A 3 -5.28 15.52 -31.71
N ASP A 4 -5.37 15.75 -30.41
CA ASP A 4 -5.34 14.74 -29.35
C ASP A 4 -6.60 13.85 -29.44
N PRO A 5 -6.47 12.53 -29.65
CA PRO A 5 -7.61 11.64 -29.86
C PRO A 5 -8.44 11.39 -28.60
N PHE A 6 -8.02 11.87 -27.42
CA PHE A 6 -8.73 11.63 -26.16
C PHE A 6 -9.95 12.54 -25.92
N LEU A 7 -10.16 13.57 -26.75
CA LEU A 7 -11.22 14.57 -26.52
C LEU A 7 -12.39 14.51 -27.51
N GLY A 8 -12.53 13.43 -28.29
CA GLY A 8 -13.56 13.42 -29.33
C GLY A 8 -13.99 12.05 -29.81
N THR A 9 -14.67 11.28 -28.98
CA THR A 9 -15.79 10.44 -29.47
C THR A 9 -16.86 10.34 -28.40
N LYS A 10 -18.09 10.65 -28.82
CA LYS A 10 -19.34 10.45 -28.08
C LYS A 10 -19.67 8.95 -27.98
N ASP A 11 -18.76 8.19 -27.42
CA ASP A 11 -19.01 6.86 -26.85
C ASP A 11 -18.66 6.95 -25.37
N GLY A 12 -19.28 7.93 -24.71
CA GLY A 12 -19.27 8.03 -23.26
C GLY A 12 -19.96 6.79 -22.72
N LEU A 13 -19.20 6.01 -21.94
CA LEU A 13 -19.69 4.97 -21.05
C LEU A 13 -20.88 4.20 -21.64
N SER A 14 -20.62 3.15 -22.43
CA SER A 14 -21.54 2.03 -22.42
C SER A 14 -21.48 1.44 -21.02
N VAL A 15 -22.26 2.03 -20.11
CA VAL A 15 -22.75 1.39 -18.90
C VAL A 15 -23.46 0.15 -19.41
N LEU A 16 -22.72 -0.96 -19.46
CA LEU A 16 -23.29 -2.30 -19.53
C LEU A 16 -24.41 -2.30 -18.48
N GLY A 17 -25.64 -2.56 -18.91
CA GLY A 17 -26.87 -2.39 -18.13
C GLY A 17 -26.95 -3.28 -16.89
N GLY A 18 -26.13 -2.98 -15.89
CA GLY A 18 -26.02 -3.59 -14.57
C GLY A 18 -25.49 -2.51 -13.60
N GLU A 19 -25.79 -2.67 -12.33
CA GLU A 19 -25.55 -1.71 -11.25
C GLU A 19 -24.24 -0.91 -11.40
N VAL A 20 -24.31 0.42 -11.17
CA VAL A 20 -23.11 1.27 -11.04
C VAL A 20 -22.30 0.71 -9.88
N SER A 21 -21.32 -0.12 -10.22
CA SER A 21 -20.45 -0.75 -9.24
C SER A 21 -19.57 0.31 -8.63
N ASN A 22 -19.77 0.58 -7.34
CA ASN A 22 -18.86 1.43 -6.60
C ASN A 22 -17.53 0.68 -6.46
N PHE A 23 -16.51 1.08 -7.23
CA PHE A 23 -15.20 0.41 -7.23
C PHE A 23 -14.53 0.37 -5.85
N TYR A 24 -14.84 1.33 -4.97
CA TYR A 24 -14.41 1.24 -3.57
C TYR A 24 -15.05 0.06 -2.86
N GLN A 25 -16.37 -0.14 -2.99
CA GLN A 25 -17.07 -1.27 -2.38
C GLN A 25 -16.56 -2.61 -2.91
N LEU A 26 -16.26 -2.69 -4.21
CA LEU A 26 -15.61 -3.87 -4.79
C LEU A 26 -14.23 -4.11 -4.18
N GLY A 27 -13.38 -3.09 -4.11
CA GLY A 27 -12.05 -3.18 -3.50
C GLY A 27 -12.10 -3.59 -2.03
N PHE A 28 -12.97 -2.96 -1.23
CA PHE A 28 -13.23 -3.32 0.17
C PHE A 28 -13.67 -4.78 0.31
N GLY A 29 -14.64 -5.21 -0.50
CA GLY A 29 -15.16 -6.58 -0.47
C GLY A 29 -14.13 -7.63 -0.88
N GLN A 30 -13.29 -7.35 -1.88
CA GLN A 30 -12.25 -8.27 -2.33
C GLN A 30 -11.11 -8.44 -1.31
N LEU A 31 -10.82 -7.39 -0.54
CA LEU A 31 -9.70 -7.35 0.40
C LEU A 31 -10.11 -7.64 1.85
N ASP A 32 -11.40 -7.72 2.15
CA ASP A 32 -11.94 -7.88 3.51
C ASP A 32 -11.39 -6.81 4.49
N ILE A 33 -11.46 -5.56 4.01
CA ILE A 33 -11.04 -4.38 4.77
C ILE A 33 -12.16 -3.33 4.75
N SER A 34 -12.35 -2.64 5.87
CA SER A 34 -13.33 -1.59 6.05
C SER A 34 -12.73 -0.20 5.80
N GLU A 35 -13.59 0.78 5.56
CA GLU A 35 -13.19 2.20 5.44
C GLU A 35 -12.55 2.74 6.73
N GLU A 36 -13.03 2.27 7.89
CA GLU A 36 -12.45 2.62 9.18
C GLU A 36 -11.00 2.11 9.29
N GLU A 37 -10.74 0.88 8.89
CA GLU A 37 -9.39 0.29 8.89
C GLU A 37 -8.44 1.03 7.94
N ILE A 38 -8.91 1.46 6.77
CA ILE A 38 -8.14 2.32 5.86
C ILE A 38 -7.84 3.68 6.47
N SER A 39 -8.82 4.27 7.16
CA SER A 39 -8.65 5.54 7.85
C SER A 39 -7.62 5.44 8.98
N LYS A 40 -7.72 4.39 9.80
CA LYS A 40 -6.75 4.07 10.87
C LYS A 40 -5.35 3.83 10.31
N ALA A 41 -5.23 3.06 9.24
CA ALA A 41 -3.95 2.80 8.59
C ALA A 41 -3.33 4.08 8.02
N GLY A 42 -4.11 4.92 7.34
CA GLY A 42 -3.63 6.21 6.85
C GLY A 42 -3.10 7.11 7.98
N ARG A 43 -3.82 7.18 9.10
CA ARG A 43 -3.39 7.92 10.30
C ARG A 43 -2.14 7.34 10.93
N LEU A 44 -2.04 6.01 11.04
CA LEU A 44 -0.83 5.36 11.56
C LEU A 44 0.39 5.75 10.73
N ILE A 45 0.36 5.54 9.42
CA ILE A 45 1.50 5.82 8.55
C ILE A 45 1.89 7.31 8.59
N HIS A 46 0.89 8.19 8.70
CA HIS A 46 1.13 9.62 8.92
C HIS A 46 1.89 9.89 10.22
N VAL A 47 1.44 9.34 11.34
CA VAL A 47 2.09 9.50 12.65
C VAL A 47 3.50 8.92 12.64
N LEU A 48 3.71 7.73 12.06
CA LEU A 48 5.04 7.13 11.94
C LEU A 48 5.98 8.00 11.10
N SER A 49 5.45 8.66 10.07
CA SER A 49 6.22 9.59 9.23
C SER A 49 6.63 10.82 10.04
N ILE A 50 5.76 11.33 10.92
CA ILE A 50 6.10 12.42 11.85
C ILE A 50 7.20 11.99 12.81
N ILE A 51 7.07 10.82 13.46
CA ILE A 51 8.09 10.29 14.39
C ILE A 51 9.45 10.16 13.70
N LYS A 52 9.46 9.65 12.46
CA LYS A 52 10.67 9.57 11.64
C LYS A 52 11.27 10.96 11.41
N LEU A 53 10.46 11.94 11.01
CA LEU A 53 10.94 13.30 10.76
C LEU A 53 11.47 13.97 12.02
N GLU A 54 10.81 13.80 13.17
CA GLU A 54 11.28 14.33 14.45
C GLU A 54 12.65 13.77 14.84
N GLY A 55 12.89 12.48 14.57
CA GLY A 55 14.21 11.87 14.75
C GLY A 55 15.29 12.34 13.76
N LEU A 56 14.90 13.05 12.69
CA LEU A 56 15.80 13.49 11.61
C LEU A 56 16.02 15.02 11.55
N ARG A 57 15.33 15.84 12.36
CA ARG A 57 15.44 17.30 12.28
C ARG A 57 16.73 17.84 12.94
N PRO A 58 17.62 18.51 12.18
CA PRO A 58 18.11 19.83 12.54
C PRO A 58 17.00 20.88 12.27
N GLU A 59 16.95 21.94 13.07
CA GLU A 59 15.83 22.88 13.29
C GLU A 59 15.17 23.57 12.06
N LYS A 60 15.59 23.32 10.82
CA LYS A 60 15.07 24.00 9.62
C LYS A 60 15.13 23.12 8.38
N TYR A 61 14.15 22.26 8.10
CA TYR A 61 13.90 21.79 6.72
C TYR A 61 12.52 21.14 6.59
N PRO A 62 11.76 21.43 5.51
CA PRO A 62 10.70 20.54 5.06
C PRO A 62 11.35 19.39 4.29
N ALA A 63 11.30 18.17 4.84
CA ALA A 63 11.78 17.00 4.11
C ALA A 63 10.90 16.80 2.85
N LYS A 64 11.49 16.97 1.66
CA LYS A 64 10.88 16.52 0.40
C LYS A 64 10.57 15.02 0.52
N GLY A 65 9.33 14.62 0.23
CA GLY A 65 8.94 13.21 0.12
C GLY A 65 7.97 12.68 1.18
N VAL A 66 7.59 13.47 2.19
CA VAL A 66 6.41 13.15 3.01
C VAL A 66 5.21 13.82 2.38
N THR A 67 4.55 13.14 1.44
CA THR A 67 3.30 13.65 0.87
C THR A 67 2.19 13.51 1.92
N ASN A 68 1.45 14.61 2.15
CA ASN A 68 0.55 14.83 3.29
C ASN A 68 -0.75 13.99 3.31
N ASP A 69 -0.88 12.92 2.52
CA ASP A 69 -2.16 12.21 2.40
C ASP A 69 -2.03 10.69 2.18
N HIS A 70 -1.51 9.99 3.19
CA HIS A 70 -1.41 8.53 3.21
C HIS A 70 -2.78 7.84 3.09
N HIS A 71 -3.84 8.49 3.57
CA HIS A 71 -5.21 7.99 3.45
C HIS A 71 -5.66 7.99 1.99
N ARG A 72 -5.46 9.10 1.26
CA ARG A 72 -5.75 9.18 -0.17
C ARG A 72 -5.00 8.14 -0.98
N HIS A 73 -3.74 7.85 -0.65
CA HIS A 73 -2.97 6.80 -1.32
C HIS A 73 -3.58 5.41 -1.09
N LEU A 74 -4.02 5.08 0.12
CA LEU A 74 -4.73 3.82 0.38
C LEU A 74 -6.05 3.74 -0.38
N GLN A 75 -6.83 4.82 -0.39
CA GLN A 75 -8.07 4.89 -1.17
C GLN A 75 -7.82 4.74 -2.67
N GLY A 76 -6.78 5.40 -3.21
CA GLY A 76 -6.38 5.25 -4.61
C GLY A 76 -5.99 3.81 -4.95
N ALA A 77 -5.29 3.13 -4.04
CA ALA A 77 -4.92 1.73 -4.19
C ALA A 77 -6.16 0.82 -4.23
N LEU A 78 -7.13 1.03 -3.31
CA LEU A 78 -8.38 0.28 -3.26
C LEU A 78 -9.24 0.50 -4.50
N PHE A 79 -9.39 1.76 -4.91
CA PHE A 79 -10.16 2.12 -6.09
C PHE A 79 -9.58 1.43 -7.33
N ALA A 80 -8.26 1.53 -7.53
CA ALA A 80 -7.60 0.89 -8.65
C ALA A 80 -7.80 -0.64 -8.60
N PHE A 81 -7.63 -1.28 -7.44
CA PHE A 81 -7.87 -2.71 -7.30
C PHE A 81 -9.30 -3.13 -7.65
N GLY A 82 -10.29 -2.35 -7.22
CA GLY A 82 -11.70 -2.55 -7.59
C GLY A 82 -11.99 -2.45 -9.09
N THR A 83 -11.08 -1.87 -9.88
CA THR A 83 -11.20 -1.75 -11.35
C THR A 83 -10.56 -2.91 -12.12
N GLU A 84 -10.09 -3.98 -11.46
CA GLU A 84 -9.38 -5.11 -12.11
C GLU A 84 -10.06 -5.61 -13.41
N GLY A 85 -11.39 -5.73 -13.41
CA GLY A 85 -12.14 -6.28 -14.54
C GLY A 85 -12.40 -5.30 -15.69
N VAL A 86 -12.02 -4.02 -15.55
CA VAL A 86 -12.39 -2.95 -16.49
C VAL A 86 -11.23 -2.04 -16.89
N ASN A 87 -10.21 -1.90 -16.04
CA ASN A 87 -9.01 -1.12 -16.30
C ASN A 87 -7.83 -2.08 -16.51
N HIS A 88 -6.97 -1.85 -17.49
CA HIS A 88 -5.79 -2.70 -17.76
C HIS A 88 -4.56 -2.29 -16.94
N GLU A 89 -4.51 -1.04 -16.47
CA GLU A 89 -3.41 -0.47 -15.68
C GLU A 89 -3.63 -0.56 -14.17
N TRP A 90 -4.73 -1.21 -13.74
CA TRP A 90 -5.14 -1.27 -12.34
C TRP A 90 -4.02 -1.72 -11.39
N ARG A 91 -3.16 -2.67 -11.81
CA ARG A 91 -2.02 -3.15 -11.02
C ARG A 91 -0.99 -2.08 -10.79
N GLU A 92 -0.69 -1.30 -11.83
CA GLU A 92 0.28 -0.20 -11.76
C GLU A 92 -0.25 0.93 -10.87
N HIS A 93 -1.51 1.34 -11.04
CA HIS A 93 -2.13 2.36 -10.20
C HIS A 93 -2.24 1.93 -8.73
N SER A 94 -2.60 0.66 -8.50
CA SER A 94 -2.65 0.08 -7.15
C SER A 94 -1.26 0.05 -6.50
N ALA A 95 -0.26 -0.45 -7.23
CA ALA A 95 1.12 -0.55 -6.74
C ALA A 95 1.74 0.82 -6.49
N SER A 96 1.57 1.77 -7.42
CA SER A 96 2.09 3.13 -7.32
C SER A 96 1.54 3.80 -6.05
N SER A 97 0.24 3.69 -5.81
CA SER A 97 -0.40 4.28 -4.63
C SER A 97 0.15 3.70 -3.31
N ILE A 98 0.29 2.38 -3.20
CA ILE A 98 0.91 1.77 -2.01
C ILE A 98 2.39 2.18 -1.88
N ARG A 99 3.15 2.15 -2.98
CA ARG A 99 4.57 2.56 -3.01
C ARG A 99 4.74 3.98 -2.48
N GLU A 100 3.94 4.93 -2.95
CA GLU A 100 3.99 6.32 -2.51
C GLU A 100 3.70 6.43 -1.01
N MET A 101 2.68 5.72 -0.52
CA MET A 101 2.30 5.74 0.89
C MET A 101 3.44 5.30 1.82
N ILE A 102 4.16 4.21 1.49
CA ILE A 102 5.24 3.67 2.33
C ILE A 102 6.65 4.10 1.89
N SER A 103 6.77 4.98 0.91
CA SER A 103 8.06 5.46 0.37
C SER A 103 8.98 6.03 1.44
N GLY A 104 8.39 6.68 2.46
CA GLY A 104 9.09 7.19 3.64
C GLY A 104 9.80 6.12 4.47
N PHE A 105 9.56 4.82 4.25
CA PHE A 105 10.15 3.71 5.00
C PHE A 105 10.92 2.72 4.10
N ALA A 106 11.24 3.13 2.88
CA ALA A 106 11.91 2.30 1.87
C ALA A 106 13.35 1.89 2.24
N SER A 107 14.03 2.68 3.08
CA SER A 107 15.45 2.52 3.42
C SER A 107 15.74 1.26 4.25
N SER A 108 14.90 0.98 5.27
CA SER A 108 15.21 0.00 6.30
C SER A 108 13.95 -0.65 6.89
N GLU A 109 13.95 -1.99 6.98
CA GLU A 109 12.90 -2.74 7.70
C GLU A 109 12.90 -2.43 9.19
N LEU A 110 14.09 -2.17 9.77
CA LEU A 110 14.24 -1.84 11.18
C LEU A 110 13.59 -0.50 11.50
N GLU A 111 13.72 0.48 10.61
CA GLU A 111 13.23 1.84 10.84
C GLU A 111 11.71 1.90 10.99
N PHE A 112 10.96 1.17 10.14
CA PHE A 112 9.50 1.09 10.30
C PHE A 112 9.12 0.48 11.65
N ASN A 113 9.75 -0.65 12.01
CA ASN A 113 9.48 -1.35 13.25
C ASN A 113 9.85 -0.53 14.50
N GLU A 114 10.96 0.21 14.45
CA GLU A 114 11.38 1.12 15.51
C GLU A 114 10.39 2.27 15.70
N ASN A 115 9.88 2.86 14.62
CA ASN A 115 8.89 3.92 14.72
C ASN A 115 7.55 3.41 15.26
N VAL A 116 7.12 2.20 14.86
CA VAL A 116 5.95 1.52 15.44
C VAL A 116 6.15 1.27 16.94
N SER A 117 7.33 0.80 17.33
CA SER A 117 7.64 0.52 18.74
C SER A 117 7.68 1.81 19.58
N LYS A 118 8.25 2.90 19.04
CA LYS A 118 8.23 4.23 19.67
C LYS A 118 6.81 4.74 19.85
N TYR A 119 5.99 4.67 18.80
CA TYR A 119 4.59 5.06 18.86
C TYR A 119 3.84 4.26 19.92
N GLY A 120 3.97 2.92 19.91
CA GLY A 120 3.33 2.05 20.89
C GLY A 120 3.76 2.32 22.32
N THR A 121 5.04 2.61 22.56
CA THR A 121 5.53 3.01 23.88
C THR A 121 4.86 4.31 24.34
N ASN A 122 4.74 5.30 23.46
CA ASN A 122 4.06 6.57 23.76
C ASN A 122 2.55 6.39 24.02
N GLN A 123 1.94 5.36 23.45
CA GLN A 123 0.54 4.99 23.66
C GLN A 123 0.35 3.99 24.83
N ASN A 124 1.40 3.67 25.59
CA ASN A 124 1.37 2.64 26.65
C ASN A 124 0.90 1.26 26.16
N THR A 125 1.12 0.94 24.88
CA THR A 125 0.81 -0.38 24.32
C THR A 125 1.71 -1.44 24.96
N ASN A 126 1.12 -2.58 25.32
CA ASN A 126 1.85 -3.71 25.89
C ASN A 126 2.93 -4.22 24.93
N SER A 127 4.15 -4.44 25.44
CA SER A 127 5.28 -5.01 24.69
C SER A 127 4.94 -6.34 24.00
N ASP A 128 4.12 -7.19 24.62
CA ASP A 128 3.73 -8.46 24.01
C ASP A 128 2.78 -8.27 22.81
N GLU A 129 1.95 -7.22 22.79
CA GLU A 129 1.16 -6.86 21.61
C GLU A 129 2.06 -6.35 20.47
N LEU A 130 3.09 -5.56 20.80
CA LEU A 130 4.06 -5.09 19.81
C LEU A 130 4.87 -6.24 19.19
N LYS A 131 5.23 -7.27 19.97
CA LYS A 131 5.90 -8.47 19.43
C LYS A 131 5.03 -9.23 18.43
N LYS A 132 3.69 -9.26 18.61
CA LYS A 132 2.79 -9.96 17.69
C LYS A 132 2.78 -9.35 16.28
N ILE A 133 3.06 -8.05 16.15
CA ILE A 133 3.05 -7.34 14.87
C ILE A 133 4.44 -7.19 14.24
N GLU A 134 5.51 -7.59 14.93
CA GLU A 134 6.89 -7.42 14.47
C GLU A 134 7.13 -8.07 13.08
N SER A 135 6.56 -9.25 12.84
CA SER A 135 6.67 -9.94 11.55
C SER A 135 6.01 -9.16 10.41
N ALA A 136 4.87 -8.50 10.67
CA ALA A 136 4.18 -7.65 9.71
C ALA A 136 5.02 -6.40 9.40
N CYS A 137 5.56 -5.74 10.43
CA CYS A 137 6.44 -4.58 10.28
C CYS A 137 7.67 -4.87 9.41
N LYS A 138 8.30 -6.04 9.60
CA LYS A 138 9.49 -6.47 8.83
C LYS A 138 9.23 -6.63 7.34
N LYS A 139 7.98 -6.74 6.89
CA LYS A 139 7.65 -6.90 5.46
C LYS A 139 7.49 -5.59 4.70
N ILE A 140 7.37 -4.44 5.38
CA ILE A 140 7.08 -3.14 4.74
C ILE A 140 8.09 -2.79 3.64
N LYS A 141 9.38 -3.00 3.87
CA LYS A 141 10.40 -2.77 2.82
C LYS A 141 10.22 -3.68 1.61
N LYS A 142 9.89 -4.96 1.84
CA LYS A 142 9.66 -5.95 0.79
C LYS A 142 8.42 -5.60 -0.04
N TYR A 143 7.35 -5.14 0.62
CA TYR A 143 6.19 -4.58 -0.06
C TYR A 143 6.58 -3.37 -0.92
N TYR A 144 7.34 -2.42 -0.38
CA TYR A 144 7.82 -1.27 -1.14
C TYR A 144 8.61 -1.71 -2.38
N GLN A 145 9.54 -2.66 -2.25
CA GLN A 145 10.33 -3.19 -3.36
C GLN A 145 9.46 -3.87 -4.42
N PHE A 146 8.52 -4.72 -4.01
CA PHE A 146 7.59 -5.38 -4.92
C PHE A 146 6.74 -4.37 -5.69
N PHE A 147 6.11 -3.42 -5.00
CA PHE A 147 5.25 -2.41 -5.64
C PHE A 147 6.04 -1.42 -6.50
N THR A 148 7.28 -1.10 -6.12
CA THR A 148 8.24 -0.37 -6.98
C THR A 148 8.52 -1.16 -8.26
N GLY A 149 8.75 -2.47 -8.14
CA GLY A 149 8.96 -3.35 -9.28
C GLY A 149 7.78 -3.39 -10.24
N VAL A 150 6.55 -3.49 -9.72
CA VAL A 150 5.33 -3.45 -10.53
C VAL A 150 5.20 -2.10 -11.24
N THR A 151 5.40 -0.99 -10.52
CA THR A 151 5.22 0.37 -11.06
C THR A 151 6.27 0.75 -12.12
N HIS A 152 7.48 0.20 -12.04
CA HIS A 152 8.54 0.46 -13.02
C HIS A 152 8.77 -0.70 -13.99
N HIS A 153 7.85 -1.67 -14.01
CA HIS A 153 7.94 -2.89 -14.82
C HIS A 153 9.29 -3.64 -14.71
N GLN A 154 9.89 -3.62 -13.51
CA GLN A 154 11.17 -4.26 -13.23
C GLN A 154 10.96 -5.71 -12.81
N GLN A 155 10.99 -6.63 -13.78
CA GLN A 155 10.73 -8.06 -13.55
C GLN A 155 11.57 -8.66 -12.41
N ALA A 156 12.87 -8.34 -12.35
CA ALA A 156 13.74 -8.84 -11.28
C ALA A 156 13.28 -8.40 -9.88
N ALA A 157 12.79 -7.16 -9.74
CA ALA A 157 12.28 -6.65 -8.47
C ALA A 157 10.93 -7.30 -8.10
N ILE A 158 10.05 -7.51 -9.07
CA ILE A 158 8.77 -8.21 -8.87
C ILE A 158 9.02 -9.65 -8.41
N THR A 159 9.88 -10.39 -9.10
CA THR A 159 10.22 -11.78 -8.78
C THR A 159 10.87 -11.91 -7.40
N ASN A 160 11.88 -11.10 -7.10
CA ASN A 160 12.55 -11.15 -5.81
C ASN A 160 11.61 -10.72 -4.67
N GLY A 161 10.78 -9.70 -4.89
CA GLY A 161 9.79 -9.26 -3.92
C GLY A 161 8.75 -10.34 -3.62
N PHE A 162 8.18 -10.97 -4.65
CA PHE A 162 7.23 -12.06 -4.49
C PHE A 162 7.85 -13.23 -3.70
N ARG A 163 9.06 -13.66 -4.06
CA ARG A 163 9.74 -14.76 -3.38
C ARG A 163 9.98 -14.49 -1.89
N GLN A 164 10.35 -13.26 -1.55
CA GLN A 164 10.62 -12.87 -0.16
C GLN A 164 9.36 -12.68 0.68
N LEU A 165 8.22 -12.39 0.04
CA LEU A 165 6.93 -12.17 0.71
C LEU A 165 6.12 -13.46 0.82
N GLU A 166 6.17 -14.32 -0.20
CA GLU A 166 5.24 -15.42 -0.40
C GLU A 166 5.91 -16.79 -0.49
N ASP A 167 6.76 -17.00 -1.51
CA ASP A 167 7.30 -18.32 -1.82
C ASP A 167 8.70 -18.21 -2.45
N LEU A 168 9.73 -18.52 -1.66
CA LEU A 168 11.13 -18.45 -2.08
C LEU A 168 11.46 -19.33 -3.29
N SER A 169 10.67 -20.38 -3.54
CA SER A 169 10.89 -21.36 -4.60
C SER A 169 10.07 -21.11 -5.85
N ALA A 170 9.20 -20.10 -5.86
CA ALA A 170 8.30 -19.84 -6.99
C ALA A 170 9.06 -19.56 -8.29
N GLU A 171 8.58 -20.17 -9.37
CA GLU A 171 9.04 -19.92 -10.75
C GLU A 171 8.73 -18.47 -11.18
N ASN A 172 9.49 -17.96 -12.14
CA ASN A 172 9.39 -16.55 -12.55
C ASN A 172 8.01 -16.23 -13.13
N GLU A 173 7.45 -17.14 -13.92
CA GLU A 173 6.13 -17.03 -14.56
C GLU A 173 5.05 -16.83 -13.52
N ARG A 174 5.09 -17.61 -12.43
CA ARG A 174 4.19 -17.45 -11.30
C ARG A 174 4.35 -16.06 -10.70
N CYS A 175 5.57 -15.64 -10.38
CA CYS A 175 5.85 -14.36 -9.72
C CYS A 175 5.30 -13.14 -10.49
N LEU A 176 5.26 -13.21 -11.83
CA LEU A 176 4.80 -12.11 -12.71
C LEU A 176 3.29 -12.16 -13.01
N SER A 177 2.59 -13.18 -12.51
CA SER A 177 1.16 -13.38 -12.77
C SER A 177 0.27 -12.34 -12.08
N VAL A 178 -0.96 -12.19 -12.59
CA VAL A 178 -2.01 -11.39 -11.95
C VAL A 178 -2.35 -11.94 -10.56
N ASP A 179 -2.43 -13.26 -10.42
CA ASP A 179 -2.76 -13.91 -9.15
C ASP A 179 -1.69 -13.66 -8.08
N SER A 180 -0.42 -13.66 -8.47
CA SER A 180 0.68 -13.29 -7.58
C SER A 180 0.60 -11.83 -7.12
N PHE A 181 0.20 -10.91 -8.00
CA PHE A 181 -0.04 -9.53 -7.60
C PHE A 181 -1.16 -9.45 -6.55
N LYS A 182 -2.31 -10.08 -6.82
CA LYS A 182 -3.45 -10.11 -5.88
C LYS A 182 -3.08 -10.68 -4.53
N LEU A 183 -2.31 -11.77 -4.52
CA LEU A 183 -1.85 -12.42 -3.30
C LEU A 183 -1.04 -11.44 -2.45
N VAL A 184 0.00 -10.85 -3.03
CA VAL A 184 0.86 -9.87 -2.32
C VAL A 184 0.06 -8.65 -1.88
N PHE A 185 -0.82 -8.13 -2.74
CA PHE A 185 -1.65 -6.98 -2.43
C PHE A 185 -2.61 -7.26 -1.27
N LYS A 186 -3.26 -8.43 -1.25
CA LYS A 186 -4.12 -8.86 -0.13
C LYS A 186 -3.33 -9.04 1.16
N HIS A 187 -2.15 -9.68 1.09
CA HIS A 187 -1.30 -9.87 2.26
C HIS A 187 -0.81 -8.55 2.85
N PHE A 188 -0.55 -7.54 2.02
CA PHE A 188 -0.24 -6.20 2.49
C PHE A 188 -1.35 -5.65 3.41
N PHE A 189 -2.62 -5.74 3.02
CA PHE A 189 -3.74 -5.28 3.85
C PHE A 189 -3.96 -6.14 5.10
N ILE A 190 -3.75 -7.46 5.02
CA ILE A 190 -3.81 -8.34 6.19
C ILE A 190 -2.75 -7.94 7.23
N ASP A 191 -1.52 -7.71 6.79
CA ASP A 191 -0.44 -7.33 7.70
C ASP A 191 -0.63 -5.90 8.23
N LEU A 192 -1.16 -4.98 7.43
CA LEU A 192 -1.54 -3.64 7.87
C LEU A 192 -2.66 -3.68 8.93
N LYS A 193 -3.69 -4.50 8.72
CA LYS A 193 -4.80 -4.74 9.66
C LYS A 193 -4.30 -5.24 11.01
N LYS A 194 -3.34 -6.18 11.02
CA LYS A 194 -2.70 -6.64 12.27
C LYS A 194 -2.03 -5.49 13.01
N ILE A 195 -1.32 -4.61 12.31
CA ILE A 195 -0.62 -3.48 12.94
C ILE A 195 -1.61 -2.47 13.53
N ILE A 196 -2.66 -2.07 12.81
CA ILE A 196 -3.61 -1.07 13.34
C ILE A 196 -4.46 -1.62 14.50
N THR A 197 -4.65 -2.95 14.60
CA THR A 197 -5.47 -3.55 15.66
C THR A 197 -4.85 -3.40 17.05
N VAL A 198 -3.52 -3.27 17.15
CA VAL A 198 -2.86 -3.05 18.46
C VAL A 198 -2.93 -1.60 18.94
N PHE A 199 -3.49 -0.70 18.12
CA PHE A 199 -3.62 0.74 18.40
C PHE A 199 -5.10 1.15 18.27
N PRO A 200 -5.95 0.81 19.26
CA PRO A 200 -7.40 1.02 19.17
C PRO A 200 -7.80 2.49 19.09
N ASP A 201 -6.99 3.38 19.68
CA ASP A 201 -7.25 4.82 19.79
C ASP A 201 -6.77 5.63 18.58
N LEU A 202 -6.32 4.96 17.50
CA LEU A 202 -5.99 5.60 16.23
C LEU A 202 -7.18 6.23 15.55
#